data_AF-A0A9E2XMZ3-F1
#
_entry.id   AF-A0A9E2XMZ3-F1
#
_cell.length_a   1.000
_cell.length_b   1.000
_cell.length_c   1.000
_cell.angle_alpha   90.00
_cell.angle_beta   90.00
_cell.angle_gamma   90.00
#
_symmetry.space_group_name_H-M   'P 1'
#
loop_
_entity.id
_entity.type
_entity.pdbx_description
1 polymer ?
#
loop_
_entity_poly.entity_id
_entity_poly.type
_entity_poly.pdbx_seq_one_letter_code
_entity_poly.pdbx_strand_id
1 'polypeptide(L)'
;MQNFRHRPESLLSHEIQALQRAVLAAIRSHRPLVLRQLMQAQGAERFALSLQGQPRRVVEDALSMLPPGERCLIIEQPGHGSALVCLLSASHAH
;
A
#
# COMPACT_ATOMS: atom_id res chain seq x y z
N MET A 1 17.21 -36.70 -7.50
CA MET A 1 17.79 -35.55 -6.76
C MET A 1 16.91 -34.35 -7.02
N GLN A 2 15.98 -34.04 -6.12
CA GLN A 2 15.02 -32.94 -6.29
C GLN A 2 15.63 -31.66 -5.71
N ASN A 3 16.09 -30.77 -6.58
CA ASN A 3 16.49 -29.42 -6.19
C ASN A 3 15.22 -28.61 -5.87
N PHE A 4 14.74 -28.70 -4.63
CA PHE A 4 13.81 -27.73 -4.07
C PHE A 4 14.53 -26.39 -3.95
N ARG A 5 14.57 -25.64 -5.06
CA ARG A 5 14.64 -24.18 -4.98
C ARG A 5 13.32 -23.72 -4.35
N HIS A 6 13.21 -23.86 -3.03
CA HIS A 6 12.21 -23.14 -2.26
C HIS A 6 12.48 -21.65 -2.50
N ARG A 7 11.73 -21.10 -3.45
CA ARG A 7 11.59 -19.67 -3.69
C ARG A 7 11.31 -19.01 -2.34
N PRO A 8 12.01 -17.93 -1.97
CA PRO A 8 11.73 -17.15 -0.75
C PRO A 8 10.38 -16.39 -0.80
N GLU A 9 9.52 -16.65 -1.80
CA GLU A 9 8.25 -15.92 -2.02
C GLU A 9 7.18 -16.19 -0.94
N SER A 10 7.20 -17.34 -0.26
CA SER A 10 6.16 -17.66 0.73
C SER A 10 6.23 -16.83 2.01
N LEU A 11 7.43 -16.48 2.48
CA LEU A 11 7.59 -15.64 3.69
C LEU A 11 7.20 -14.19 3.42
N LEU A 12 7.62 -13.66 2.28
CA LEU A 12 7.26 -12.31 1.83
C LEU A 12 5.73 -12.18 1.67
N SER A 13 5.05 -13.23 1.20
CA SER A 13 3.59 -13.22 1.04
C SER A 13 2.82 -13.14 2.37
N HIS A 14 3.29 -13.84 3.42
CA HIS A 14 2.65 -13.77 4.74
C HIS A 14 2.84 -12.42 5.43
N GLU A 15 4.04 -11.83 5.35
CA GLU A 15 4.28 -10.49 5.89
C GLU A 15 3.44 -9.43 5.16
N ILE A 16 3.33 -9.52 3.83
CA ILE A 16 2.50 -8.62 3.04
C ILE A 16 1.01 -8.80 3.38
N GLN A 17 0.52 -10.02 3.57
CA GLN A 17 -0.87 -10.25 3.99
C GLN A 17 -1.15 -9.72 5.40
N ALA A 18 -0.20 -9.86 6.33
CA ALA A 18 -0.32 -9.29 7.67
C ALA A 18 -0.36 -7.75 7.61
N LEU A 19 0.52 -7.14 6.79
CA LEU A 19 0.53 -5.71 6.53
C LEU A 19 -0.78 -5.25 5.89
N GLN A 20 -1.31 -5.96 4.90
CA GLN A 20 -2.60 -5.68 4.27
C GLN A 20 -3.74 -5.61 5.29
N ARG A 21 -3.80 -6.60 6.20
CA ARG A 21 -4.82 -6.62 7.25
C ARG A 21 -4.64 -5.46 8.23
N ALA A 22 -3.40 -5.13 8.61
CA ALA A 22 -3.11 -4.01 9.49
C ALA A 22 -3.47 -2.66 8.86
N VAL A 23 -3.13 -2.46 7.58
CA VAL A 23 -3.49 -1.28 6.79
C VAL A 23 -5.02 -1.16 6.67
N LEU A 24 -5.70 -2.24 6.29
CA LEU A 24 -7.16 -2.27 6.24
C LEU A 24 -7.82 -1.96 7.60
N ALA A 25 -7.29 -2.51 8.69
CA ALA A 25 -7.79 -2.23 10.03
C ALA A 25 -7.59 -0.76 10.42
N ALA A 26 -6.43 -0.17 10.07
CA ALA A 26 -6.14 1.25 10.31
C ALA A 26 -7.08 2.17 9.51
N ILE A 27 -7.31 1.86 8.23
CA ILE A 27 -8.25 2.58 7.35
C ILE A 27 -9.67 2.48 7.90
N ARG A 28 -10.17 1.26 8.15
CA ARG A 28 -11.53 1.04 8.69
C ARG A 28 -11.75 1.69 10.06
N SER A 29 -10.70 1.79 10.86
CA SER A 29 -10.75 2.46 12.17
C SER A 29 -10.50 3.96 12.09
N HIS A 30 -10.32 4.52 10.88
CA HIS A 30 -9.96 5.92 10.64
C HIS A 30 -8.77 6.39 11.50
N ARG A 31 -7.70 5.58 11.59
CA ARG A 31 -6.50 5.89 12.38
C ARG A 31 -5.32 6.30 11.49
N PRO A 32 -5.26 7.58 11.05
CA PRO A 32 -4.19 8.06 10.16
C PRO A 32 -2.79 7.95 10.78
N LEU A 33 -2.67 8.13 12.10
CA LEU A 33 -1.40 7.97 12.82
C LEU A 33 -0.84 6.54 12.73
N VAL A 34 -1.71 5.53 12.88
CA VAL A 34 -1.31 4.12 12.80
C VAL A 34 -0.94 3.77 11.37
N LEU A 35 -1.72 4.25 10.39
CA LEU A 35 -1.43 4.09 8.97
C LEU A 35 -0.04 4.64 8.62
N ARG A 36 0.28 5.84 9.11
CA ARG A 36 1.58 6.47 8.91
C ARG A 36 2.71 5.68 9.59
N GLN A 37 2.50 5.22 10.82
CA GLN A 37 3.49 4.40 11.51
C GLN A 37 3.77 3.09 10.77
N LEU A 38 2.75 2.45 10.21
CA LEU A 38 2.93 1.26 9.37
C LEU A 38 3.72 1.57 8.11
N MET A 39 3.42 2.69 7.44
CA MET A 39 4.16 3.14 6.26
C MET A 39 5.63 3.44 6.58
N GLN A 40 5.92 4.12 7.71
CA GLN A 40 7.29 4.42 8.11
C GLN A 40 8.05 3.20 8.60
N ALA A 41 7.39 2.25 9.27
CA ALA A 41 8.01 1.02 9.77
C ALA A 41 8.33 0.02 8.66
N GLN A 42 7.48 -0.09 7.64
CA GLN A 42 7.63 -1.06 6.54
C GLN A 42 8.24 -0.46 5.27
N GLY A 43 8.23 0.86 5.15
CA GLY A 43 8.65 1.60 3.96
C GLY A 43 7.51 1.78 2.95
N ALA A 44 7.64 2.84 2.14
CA ALA A 44 6.64 3.20 1.12
C ALA A 44 6.44 2.11 0.05
N GLU A 45 7.48 1.37 -0.31
CA GLU A 45 7.41 0.28 -1.30
C GLU A 45 6.54 -0.89 -0.82
N ARG A 46 6.81 -1.43 0.37
CA ARG A 46 6.00 -2.52 0.97
C ARG A 46 4.57 -2.06 1.26
N PHE A 47 4.39 -0.82 1.68
CA PHE A 47 3.07 -0.23 1.88
C PHE A 47 2.30 -0.16 0.55
N ALA A 48 2.93 0.32 -0.52
CA ALA A 48 2.36 0.31 -1.85
C ALA A 48 1.99 -1.12 -2.26
N LEU A 49 2.90 -2.09 -2.14
CA LEU A 49 2.60 -3.51 -2.42
C LEU A 49 1.41 -4.05 -1.62
N SER A 50 1.23 -3.61 -0.37
CA SER A 50 0.05 -3.99 0.43
C SER A 50 -1.25 -3.42 -0.15
N LEU A 51 -1.22 -2.22 -0.73
CA LEU A 51 -2.38 -1.64 -1.40
C LEU A 51 -2.67 -2.27 -2.77
N GLN A 52 -1.69 -2.97 -3.35
CA GLN A 52 -1.84 -3.65 -4.64
C GLN A 52 -2.91 -4.76 -4.53
N GLY A 53 -3.95 -4.67 -5.37
CA GLY A 53 -5.10 -5.59 -5.34
C GLY A 53 -6.22 -5.21 -4.37
N GLN A 54 -6.11 -4.08 -3.65
CA GLN A 54 -7.20 -3.58 -2.80
C GLN A 54 -8.27 -2.83 -3.63
N PRO A 55 -9.52 -2.76 -3.14
CA PRO A 55 -10.56 -2.00 -3.80
C PRO A 55 -10.18 -0.52 -3.88
N ARG A 56 -10.52 0.14 -5.00
CA ARG A 56 -10.26 1.56 -5.22
C ARG A 56 -10.61 2.45 -4.02
N ARG A 57 -11.78 2.24 -3.41
CA ARG A 57 -12.23 3.02 -2.25
C ARG A 57 -11.27 2.94 -1.06
N VAL A 58 -10.71 1.76 -0.79
CA VAL A 58 -9.74 1.56 0.30
C VAL A 58 -8.46 2.33 0.02
N VAL A 59 -8.02 2.33 -1.24
CA VAL A 59 -6.83 3.07 -1.67
C VAL A 59 -7.05 4.58 -1.55
N GLU A 60 -8.21 5.08 -1.98
CA GLU A 60 -8.57 6.50 -1.84
C GLU A 60 -8.65 6.93 -0.37
N ASP A 61 -9.23 6.10 0.50
CA ASP A 61 -9.35 6.37 1.93
C ASP A 61 -7.97 6.37 2.62
N ALA A 62 -7.11 5.42 2.28
CA ALA A 62 -5.72 5.37 2.74
C ALA A 62 -4.95 6.64 2.32
N LEU A 63 -5.07 7.06 1.07
CA LEU A 63 -4.39 8.25 0.56
C LEU A 63 -4.95 9.54 1.17
N SER A 64 -6.26 9.61 1.42
CA SER A 64 -6.89 10.75 2.10
C SER A 64 -6.37 10.94 3.53
N MET A 65 -6.06 9.83 4.21
CA MET A 65 -5.49 9.83 5.55
C MET A 65 -3.99 10.19 5.61
N LEU A 66 -3.29 10.17 4.47
CA LEU A 66 -1.87 10.45 4.41
C LEU A 66 -1.57 11.93 4.05
N PRO A 67 -0.54 12.53 4.65
CA PRO A 67 -0.08 13.85 4.25
C PRO A 67 0.44 13.83 2.80
N PRO A 68 0.37 14.96 2.09
CA PRO A 68 0.70 15.02 0.65
C PRO A 68 2.13 14.57 0.33
N GLY A 69 3.10 14.80 1.22
CA GLY A 69 4.47 14.31 1.05
C GLY A 69 4.57 12.78 1.05
N GLU A 70 3.81 12.10 1.90
CA GLU A 70 3.81 10.63 1.99
C GLU A 70 3.00 9.99 0.86
N ARG A 71 1.94 10.67 0.39
CA ARG A 71 1.23 10.28 -0.83
C ARG A 71 2.17 10.24 -2.04
N CYS A 72 3.01 11.28 -2.19
CA CYS A 72 3.99 11.36 -3.27
C CYS A 72 4.93 10.14 -3.28
N LEU A 73 5.44 9.75 -2.10
CA LEU A 73 6.34 8.60 -1.96
C LEU A 73 5.70 7.26 -2.38
N ILE A 74 4.38 7.11 -2.24
CA ILE A 74 3.64 5.90 -2.66
C ILE A 74 3.35 5.95 -4.16
N ILE A 75 3.05 7.13 -4.72
CA ILE A 75 2.77 7.33 -6.14
C ILE A 75 4.05 7.14 -6.98
N GLU A 76 5.21 7.53 -6.46
CA GLU A 76 6.49 7.38 -7.18
C GLU A 76 7.04 5.94 -7.15
N GLN A 77 6.36 4.99 -6.50
CA GLN A 77 6.80 3.59 -6.51
C GLN A 77 6.59 2.92 -7.88
N PRO A 78 7.64 2.28 -8.44
CA PRO A 78 7.56 1.58 -9.71
C PRO A 78 6.59 0.39 -9.57
N GLY A 79 5.43 0.48 -10.23
CA GLY A 79 4.35 -0.51 -10.13
C GLY A 79 3.03 0.04 -9.55
N HIS A 80 3.06 1.20 -8.88
CA HIS A 80 1.85 1.93 -8.45
C HIS A 80 1.63 3.25 -9.21
N GLY A 81 2.70 3.84 -9.75
CA GLY A 81 2.65 5.16 -10.38
C GLY A 81 1.67 5.29 -11.54
N SER A 82 1.42 4.25 -12.34
CA SER A 82 0.44 4.35 -13.43
C SER A 82 -1.01 4.28 -12.92
N ALA A 83 -1.31 3.46 -11.91
CA ALA A 83 -2.67 3.29 -11.39
C ALA A 83 -3.10 4.44 -10.48
N LEU A 84 -2.21 4.94 -9.61
CA LEU A 84 -2.52 6.03 -8.70
C LEU A 84 -2.53 7.39 -9.39
N VAL A 85 -1.65 7.63 -10.38
CA VAL A 85 -1.72 8.85 -11.20
C VAL A 85 -3.02 8.92 -11.97
N CYS A 86 -3.53 7.81 -12.53
CA CYS A 86 -4.85 7.80 -13.15
C CYS A 86 -5.99 8.09 -12.15
N LEU A 87 -5.89 7.59 -10.91
CA LEU A 87 -6.90 7.83 -9.87
C LEU A 87 -6.88 9.27 -9.35
N LEU A 88 -5.71 9.88 -9.17
CA LEU A 88 -5.57 11.27 -8.77
C LEU A 88 -5.94 12.25 -9.90
N SER A 89 -5.56 11.94 -11.15
CA SER A 89 -5.97 12.73 -12.32
C SER A 89 -7.48 12.69 -12.58
N ALA A 90 -8.15 11.59 -12.21
CA ALA A 90 -9.62 11.50 -12.29
C ALA A 90 -10.35 12.33 -11.22
N SER A 91 -9.71 12.62 -10.08
CA SER A 91 -10.30 13.45 -9.01
C SER A 91 -10.06 14.95 -9.18
N HIS A 92 -9.24 15.40 -10.13
CA HIS A 92 -8.94 16.82 -10.38
C HIS A 92 -9.74 17.44 -11.54
N ALA A 93 -10.71 16.72 -12.11
CA ALA A 93 -11.50 17.13 -13.28
C ALA A 93 -12.90 17.69 -12.92
N HIS A 94 -13.06 18.33 -11.75
CA HIS A 94 -14.36 18.86 -11.33
C HIS A 94 -14.27 20.25 -10.70
#